data_AF-A0A067Q2Z4-F1
#
_entry.id   AF-A0A067Q2Z4-F1
#
_cell.length_a   1.000
_cell.length_b   1.000
_cell.length_c   1.000
_cell.angle_alpha   90.00
_cell.angle_beta   90.00
_cell.angle_gamma   90.00
#
_symmetry.space_group_name_H-M   'P 1'
#
loop_
_entity.id
_entity.type
_entity.pdbx_description
1 polymer ?
#
loop_
_entity_poly.entity_id
_entity_poly.type
_entity_poly.pdbx_seq_one_letter_code
_entity_poly.pdbx_strand_id
1 'polypeptide(L)'
;GLSGYLRQEFRELEILDDITKHRYYNQLPVKVCGSFRFPLLKSFRDWKKKADANIYNPPNIHNAIAWIKQEDFQLDEENNTALWKYLSKSKQDK
;
A
#
# COMPACT_ATOMS: atom_id res chain seq x y z
N GLY A 1 -5.49 19.02 -9.62
CA GLY A 1 -4.78 18.44 -8.46
C GLY A 1 -4.29 17.04 -8.80
N LEU A 2 -3.43 16.43 -7.97
CA LEU A 2 -2.94 15.06 -8.16
C LEU A 2 -4.10 14.05 -8.23
N SER A 3 -4.00 13.05 -9.12
CA SER A 3 -5.00 11.99 -9.26
C SER A 3 -5.11 11.15 -7.98
N GLY A 4 -6.26 10.50 -7.77
CA GLY A 4 -6.48 9.61 -6.61
C GLY A 4 -5.44 8.50 -6.53
N TYR A 5 -5.12 7.90 -7.67
CA TYR A 5 -4.09 6.86 -7.80
C TYR A 5 -2.71 7.36 -7.34
N LEU A 6 -2.28 8.54 -7.77
CA LEU A 6 -0.97 9.07 -7.40
C LEU A 6 -0.88 9.39 -5.89
N ARG A 7 -1.98 9.85 -5.28
CA ARG A 7 -2.04 10.04 -3.81
C ARG A 7 -1.91 8.72 -3.07
N GLN A 8 -2.48 7.64 -3.61
CA GLN A 8 -2.36 6.30 -3.04
C GLN A 8 -0.94 5.77 -3.11
N GLU A 9 -0.24 5.97 -4.24
CA GLU A 9 1.18 5.59 -4.35
C GLU A 9 2.04 6.34 -3.31
N PHE A 10 1.85 7.66 -3.13
CA PHE A 10 2.58 8.41 -2.08
C PHE A 10 2.30 7.89 -0.67
N ARG A 11 1.02 7.66 -0.36
CA ARG A 11 0.58 7.07 0.90
C ARG A 11 1.24 5.72 1.18
N GLU A 12 1.33 4.88 0.16
CA GLU A 12 1.93 3.56 0.28
C GLU A 12 3.45 3.63 0.48
N LEU A 13 4.13 4.60 -0.14
CA LEU A 13 5.54 4.88 0.12
C LEU A 13 5.79 5.31 1.57
N GLU A 14 4.94 6.18 2.14
CA GLU A 14 5.03 6.59 3.55
C GLU A 14 4.89 5.40 4.51
N ILE A 15 3.97 4.47 4.23
CA ILE A 15 3.83 3.24 5.02
C ILE A 15 5.08 2.35 4.88
N LEU A 16 5.63 2.20 3.66
CA LEU A 16 6.82 1.38 3.45
C LEU A 16 8.06 1.95 4.17
N ASP A 17 8.20 3.27 4.20
CA ASP A 17 9.26 3.92 4.98
C ASP A 17 9.09 3.62 6.48
N ASP A 18 7.87 3.77 6.99
CA ASP A 18 7.58 3.49 8.39
C ASP A 18 7.79 2.01 8.76
N ILE A 19 7.46 1.08 7.87
CA ILE A 19 7.78 -0.35 8.03
C ILE A 19 9.29 -0.56 8.14
N THR A 20 10.06 0.09 7.26
CA THR A 20 11.53 0.00 7.26
C THR A 20 12.11 0.49 8.58
N LYS A 21 11.60 1.62 9.07
CA LYS A 21 11.97 2.20 10.36
C LYS A 21 11.64 1.26 11.52
N HIS A 22 10.42 0.71 11.57
CA HIS A 22 10.02 -0.23 12.62
C HIS A 22 10.85 -1.52 12.59
N ARG A 23 11.26 -2.00 11.42
CA ARG A 23 12.18 -3.15 11.30
C ARG A 23 13.56 -2.81 11.85
N TYR A 24 14.10 -1.64 11.52
CA TYR A 24 15.38 -1.19 12.05
C TYR A 24 15.39 -1.16 13.59
N TYR A 25 14.30 -0.69 14.21
CA TYR A 25 14.15 -0.66 15.67
C TYR A 25 13.66 -1.99 16.29
N ASN A 26 13.50 -3.07 15.52
CA ASN A 26 12.94 -4.35 15.97
C ASN A 26 11.55 -4.24 16.63
N GLN A 27 10.76 -3.23 16.25
CA GLN A 27 9.41 -2.99 16.76
C GLN A 27 8.33 -3.62 15.89
N LEU A 28 8.71 -4.16 14.73
CA LEU A 28 7.78 -4.80 13.82
C LEU A 28 7.71 -6.31 14.10
N PRO A 29 6.52 -6.88 14.34
CA PRO A 29 6.40 -8.31 14.57
C PRO A 29 6.66 -9.12 13.30
N VAL A 30 7.19 -10.34 13.45
CA VAL A 30 7.61 -11.24 12.37
C VAL A 30 6.48 -11.56 11.36
N LYS A 31 5.23 -11.48 11.81
CA LYS A 31 4.02 -11.67 10.98
C LYS A 31 3.84 -10.63 9.88
N VAL A 32 4.53 -9.47 9.96
CA VAL A 32 4.51 -8.45 8.91
C VAL A 32 5.62 -8.75 7.89
N CYS A 33 5.26 -9.58 6.91
CA CYS A 33 6.16 -10.04 5.86
C CYS A 33 5.51 -9.93 4.46
N GLY A 34 6.35 -10.01 3.43
CA GLY A 34 5.92 -9.97 2.04
C GLY A 34 7.12 -9.74 1.13
N SER A 35 7.20 -10.50 0.03
CA SER A 35 8.29 -10.38 -0.96
C SER A 35 8.11 -9.19 -1.91
N PHE A 36 6.87 -8.70 -2.04
CA PHE A 36 6.51 -7.59 -2.90
C PHE A 36 5.75 -6.53 -2.10
N ARG A 37 5.61 -5.34 -2.71
CA ARG A 37 4.92 -4.19 -2.12
C ARG A 37 3.55 -4.53 -1.55
N PHE A 38 2.67 -5.12 -2.36
CA PHE A 38 1.29 -5.40 -1.96
C PHE A 38 1.18 -6.42 -0.80
N PRO A 39 1.80 -7.62 -0.87
CA PRO A 39 1.76 -8.56 0.25
C PRO A 39 2.29 -7.97 1.56
N LEU A 40 3.34 -7.15 1.49
CA LEU A 40 3.92 -6.49 2.66
C LEU A 40 2.99 -5.42 3.25
N LEU A 41 2.40 -4.57 2.40
CA LEU A 41 1.42 -3.58 2.83
C LEU A 41 0.17 -4.25 3.41
N LYS A 42 -0.30 -5.35 2.82
CA LYS A 42 -1.44 -6.13 3.31
C LYS A 42 -1.16 -6.70 4.70
N SER A 43 -0.03 -7.38 4.89
CA SER A 43 0.32 -7.95 6.20
C SER A 43 0.52 -6.88 7.28
N PHE A 44 1.08 -5.72 6.91
CA PHE A 44 1.20 -4.59 7.83
C PHE A 44 -0.16 -4.02 8.23
N ARG A 45 -1.05 -3.78 7.25
CA ARG A 45 -2.41 -3.28 7.49
C ARG A 45 -3.20 -4.25 8.36
N ASP A 46 -3.12 -5.55 8.10
CA ASP A 46 -3.79 -6.58 8.90
C ASP A 46 -3.26 -6.62 10.34
N TRP A 47 -1.96 -6.41 10.53
CA TRP A 47 -1.39 -6.29 11.87
C TRP A 47 -1.90 -5.05 12.59
N LYS A 48 -1.88 -3.87 11.94
CA LYS A 48 -2.36 -2.62 12.55
C LYS A 48 -3.84 -2.69 12.88
N LYS A 49 -4.70 -3.19 11.97
CA LYS A 49 -6.13 -3.41 12.22
C LYS A 49 -6.42 -4.31 13.43
N LYS A 50 -5.56 -5.29 13.69
CA LYS A 50 -5.65 -6.16 14.88
C LYS A 50 -5.19 -5.45 16.16
N ALA A 51 -4.31 -4.46 16.05
CA ALA A 51 -3.80 -3.71 17.19
C ALA A 51 -4.68 -2.50 17.54
N ASP A 52 -5.20 -1.82 16.52
CA ASP A 52 -6.08 -0.65 16.61
C ASP A 52 -7.07 -0.68 15.44
N ALA A 53 -8.35 -0.40 15.70
CA ALA A 53 -9.40 -0.36 14.69
C ALA A 53 -9.40 0.96 13.88
N ASN A 54 -8.62 1.96 14.31
CA ASN A 54 -8.53 3.26 13.65
C ASN A 54 -7.69 3.22 12.37
N ILE A 55 -7.89 4.24 11.54
CA ILE A 55 -7.08 4.49 10.34
C ILE A 55 -5.63 4.78 10.77
N TYR A 56 -4.68 4.02 10.23
CA TYR A 56 -3.27 4.23 10.50
C TYR A 56 -2.68 5.31 9.59
N ASN A 57 -2.28 6.43 10.18
CA ASN A 57 -1.45 7.46 9.54
C ASN A 57 -0.04 7.39 10.14
N PRO A 58 1.03 7.25 9.33
CA PRO A 58 2.40 7.38 9.81
C PRO A 58 2.64 8.75 10.49
N PRO A 59 3.57 8.85 11.45
CA PRO A 59 3.74 10.06 12.26
C PRO A 59 4.06 11.33 11.45
N ASN A 60 4.73 11.17 10.31
CA ASN A 60 5.21 12.27 9.47
C ASN A 60 4.41 12.45 8.16
N ILE A 61 3.23 11.83 8.05
CA ILE A 61 2.45 11.93 6.81
C ILE A 61 2.01 13.37 6.54
N HIS A 62 2.19 13.82 5.31
CA HIS A 62 1.77 15.17 4.93
C HIS A 62 0.23 15.28 4.89
N ASN A 63 -0.33 16.35 5.48
CA ASN A 63 -1.78 16.55 5.62
C ASN A 63 -2.58 16.39 4.30
N ALA A 64 -1.98 16.78 3.17
CA ALA A 64 -2.61 16.67 1.85
C ALA A 64 -2.82 15.22 1.38
N ILE A 65 -2.08 14.26 1.93
CA ILE A 65 -2.16 12.83 1.59
C ILE A 65 -2.57 11.96 2.78
N ALA A 66 -2.79 12.53 3.96
CA ALA A 66 -3.28 11.77 5.11
C ALA A 66 -4.62 11.08 4.78
N TRP A 67 -4.84 9.92 5.38
CA TRP A 67 -6.14 9.26 5.33
C TRP A 67 -7.10 9.94 6.31
N ILE A 68 -8.25 10.36 5.81
CA ILE A 68 -9.32 11.00 6.59
C ILE A 68 -10.52 10.04 6.72
N LYS A 69 -10.81 9.27 5.66
CA LYS A 69 -11.87 8.27 5.62
C LYS A 69 -11.30 6.86 5.54
N GLN A 70 -11.97 5.91 6.17
CA GLN A 70 -11.56 4.50 6.17
C GLN A 70 -11.71 3.87 4.78
N GLU A 71 -12.66 4.38 3.99
CA GLU A 71 -12.91 4.04 2.59
C GLU A 71 -11.67 4.29 1.71
N ASP A 72 -10.88 5.31 2.02
CA ASP A 72 -9.66 5.68 1.29
C ASP A 72 -8.47 4.75 1.63
N PHE A 73 -8.64 3.84 2.59
CA PHE A 73 -7.62 2.92 3.09
C PHE A 73 -7.71 1.53 2.43
N GLN A 74 -8.32 1.43 1.24
CA GLN A 74 -8.36 0.21 0.46
C GLN A 74 -7.00 -0.06 -0.21
N LEU A 75 -6.69 -1.33 -0.45
CA LEU A 75 -5.52 -1.74 -1.25
C LEU A 75 -6.03 -2.02 -2.66
N ASP A 76 -5.35 -1.47 -3.66
CA ASP A 76 -5.64 -1.80 -5.06
C ASP A 76 -5.06 -3.19 -5.35
N GLU A 77 -5.91 -4.22 -5.28
CA GLU A 77 -5.52 -5.60 -5.61
C GLU A 77 -5.21 -5.75 -7.11
N GLU A 78 -5.86 -4.97 -7.98
CA GLU A 78 -5.72 -5.05 -9.45
C GLU A 78 -4.37 -4.58 -9.99
N ASN A 79 -3.74 -3.58 -9.37
CA ASN A 79 -2.50 -2.98 -9.92
C ASN A 79 -1.22 -3.73 -9.54
N ASN A 80 -1.27 -4.71 -8.63
CA ASN A 80 -0.07 -5.19 -7.95
C ASN A 80 0.25 -6.68 -8.15
N THR A 81 -0.60 -7.40 -8.89
CA THR A 81 -0.24 -8.71 -9.43
C THR A 81 0.26 -8.52 -10.86
N ALA A 82 1.41 -7.86 -11.03
CA ALA A 82 2.08 -7.74 -12.31
C ALA A 82 2.68 -9.09 -12.75
N LEU A 83 1.83 -10.09 -12.92
CA LEU A 83 2.11 -11.18 -13.83
C LEU A 83 2.14 -10.55 -15.23
N TRP A 84 3.27 -10.70 -15.91
CA TRP A 84 3.40 -10.31 -17.30
C TRP A 84 2.20 -10.85 -18.10
N LYS A 85 1.38 -9.96 -18.65
CA LYS A 85 0.30 -10.34 -19.55
C LYS A 85 0.84 -10.33 -20.97
N TYR A 86 0.68 -11.44 -21.67
CA TYR A 86 1.02 -11.52 -23.09
C TYR A 86 0.04 -10.63 -23.88
N LEU A 87 0.55 -9.61 -24.56
CA LEU A 87 -0.25 -8.80 -25.48
C LEU A 87 -0.37 -9.55 -26.81
N SER A 88 -1.51 -10.22 -27.03
CA SER A 88 -1.83 -10.72 -28.37
C SER A 88 -2.12 -9.53 -29.28
N LYS A 89 -1.51 -9.49 -30.47
CA LYS A 89 -1.91 -8.55 -31.52
C LYS A 89 -3.29 -8.98 -32.01
N SER A 90 -4.34 -8.20 -31.74
CA SER A 90 -5.59 -8.32 -32.48
C SER A 90 -5.30 -7.92 -33.93
N LYS A 91 -5.66 -8.79 -34.89
CA LYS A 91 -5.70 -8.40 -36.29
C LYS A 91 -6.73 -7.27 -36.39
N GLN A 92 -6.30 -6.10 -36.86
CA GLN A 92 -7.23 -5.09 -37.34
C GLN A 92 -7.90 -5.68 -38.58
N ASP A 93 -9.17 -6.08 -38.46
CA ASP A 93 -9.99 -6.35 -39.63
C ASP A 93 -10.13 -5.03 -40.39
N LYS A 94 -9.70 -5.06 -41.65
CA LYS A 94 -9.77 -3.94 -42.60
C LYS A 94 -11.19 -3.78 -43.14
#